data_AF-X1R7N0-F1
#
_entry.id   AF-X1R7N0-F1
#
_cell.length_a   1.000
_cell.length_b   1.000
_cell.length_c   1.000
_cell.angle_alpha   90.00
_cell.angle_beta   90.00
_cell.angle_gamma   90.00
#
_symmetry.space_group_name_H-M   'P 1'
#
loop_
_entity.id
_entity.type
_entity.pdbx_description
1 polymer ?
#
loop_
_entity_poly.entity_id
_entity_poly.type
_entity_poly.pdbx_seq_one_letter_code
_entity_poly.pdbx_strand_id
1 'polypeptide(L)'
;EATINRVKYPPELLPDAVFNDITPSTEVSPPILDLRRLSGRLLRLSEIAVERDAAVELRIKNDDMGLHSAYNLAGGFFDLASTVSPYANNFQMLAKDRLYYNLFSTAEETAFKTSFGVWVQNLTVADKLKLGIPLTSEERAIDKEFGISNTVEKGLLPLPLEQQIEREYRSQLISEETHGRTMNVTTTSQLVETIYPRAGQFLVLTKLAATAGIAANNIRISISRDTDADYITDLKPYAIDLERELSCFIPALSELSLNIIAAGAVTVYIRYTILKVKLSNLLRCRFGVMSRDEAPGDVYDKVLGGIL
;
A
#
# COMPACT_ATOMS: atom_id res chain seq x y z
N GLU A 1 3.27 -1.42 -12.57
CA GLU A 1 4.26 -2.52 -12.57
C GLU A 1 5.62 -2.09 -11.98
N ALA A 2 6.21 -0.99 -12.47
CA ALA A 2 7.51 -0.49 -12.00
C ALA A 2 7.60 -0.30 -10.47
N THR A 3 6.56 0.28 -9.84
CA THR A 3 6.53 0.50 -8.38
C THR A 3 6.45 -0.80 -7.57
N ILE A 4 5.65 -1.79 -8.02
CA ILE A 4 5.53 -3.10 -7.35
C ILE A 4 6.87 -3.85 -7.35
N ASN A 5 7.61 -3.78 -8.46
CA ASN A 5 8.91 -4.43 -8.57
C ASN A 5 9.99 -3.78 -7.67
N ARG A 6 9.77 -2.54 -7.22
CA ARG A 6 10.65 -1.81 -6.28
C ARG A 6 10.33 -2.08 -4.80
N VAL A 7 9.34 -2.93 -4.51
CA VAL A 7 9.03 -3.35 -3.13
C VAL A 7 10.19 -4.18 -2.58
N LYS A 8 10.79 -3.73 -1.46
CA LYS A 8 11.96 -4.37 -0.85
C LYS A 8 11.62 -5.06 0.48
N TYR A 9 10.67 -4.52 1.24
CA TYR A 9 10.43 -4.89 2.63
C TYR A 9 8.96 -5.27 2.90
N PRO A 10 8.42 -6.35 2.30
CA PRO A 10 7.04 -6.77 2.54
C PRO A 10 6.77 -7.17 4.01
N PRO A 11 5.50 -7.06 4.48
CA PRO A 11 4.37 -6.44 3.79
C PRO A 11 4.55 -4.93 3.59
N GLU A 12 4.15 -4.43 2.42
CA GLU A 12 4.09 -2.99 2.15
C GLU A 12 2.71 -2.58 1.67
N LEU A 13 2.20 -1.45 2.14
CA LEU A 13 0.98 -0.81 1.62
C LEU A 13 1.39 0.41 0.82
N LEU A 14 1.21 0.29 -0.49
CA LEU A 14 1.51 1.35 -1.43
C LEU A 14 0.27 2.22 -1.58
N PRO A 15 0.31 3.48 -1.14
CA PRO A 15 -0.81 4.39 -1.30
C PRO A 15 -0.88 4.90 -2.74
N ASP A 16 -2.10 5.21 -3.20
CA ASP A 16 -2.30 5.99 -4.40
C ASP A 16 -3.49 6.96 -4.21
N ALA A 17 -3.36 8.14 -4.79
CA ALA A 17 -4.35 9.21 -4.68
C ALA A 17 -4.25 10.07 -5.95
N VAL A 18 -5.30 10.00 -6.78
CA VAL A 18 -5.32 10.63 -8.09
C VAL A 18 -6.66 11.31 -8.36
N PHE A 19 -6.61 12.28 -9.27
CA PHE A 19 -7.79 12.82 -9.92
C PHE A 19 -7.60 12.80 -11.42
N ASN A 20 -8.69 12.55 -12.16
CA ASN A 20 -8.68 12.41 -13.61
C ASN A 20 -9.96 13.00 -14.21
N ASP A 21 -9.85 13.48 -15.44
CA ASP A 21 -11.02 13.79 -16.25
C ASP A 21 -11.53 12.48 -16.87
N ILE A 22 -12.86 12.33 -16.94
CA ILE A 22 -13.52 11.16 -17.53
C ILE A 22 -14.39 11.65 -18.68
N THR A 23 -14.04 11.24 -19.90
CA THR A 23 -14.87 11.53 -21.08
C THR A 23 -16.16 10.71 -21.02
N PRO A 24 -17.31 11.25 -21.47
CA PRO A 24 -18.58 10.52 -21.46
C PRO A 24 -18.47 9.16 -22.13
N SER A 25 -19.03 8.15 -21.46
CA SER A 25 -19.06 6.76 -21.94
C SER A 25 -17.68 6.15 -22.19
N THR A 26 -16.65 6.63 -21.50
CA THR A 26 -15.31 6.03 -21.56
C THR A 26 -14.75 5.74 -20.17
N GLU A 27 -13.70 4.92 -20.16
CA GLU A 27 -12.86 4.76 -18.98
C GLU A 27 -11.80 5.88 -18.92
N VAL A 28 -11.27 6.12 -17.73
CA VAL A 28 -10.08 6.97 -17.55
C VAL A 28 -8.91 6.39 -18.35
N SER A 29 -8.20 7.27 -19.06
CA SER A 29 -7.03 6.94 -19.86
C SER A 29 -5.88 7.92 -19.55
N PRO A 30 -4.69 7.43 -19.16
CA PRO A 30 -4.33 6.02 -18.96
C PRO A 30 -5.07 5.38 -17.77
N PRO A 31 -5.24 4.04 -17.72
CA PRO A 31 -5.89 3.39 -16.59
C PRO A 31 -5.22 3.71 -15.26
N ILE A 32 -6.04 3.91 -14.22
CA ILE A 32 -5.55 4.24 -12.86
C ILE A 32 -4.65 3.13 -12.31
N LEU A 33 -5.08 1.87 -12.41
CA LEU A 33 -4.28 0.72 -12.01
C LEU A 33 -4.46 -0.42 -13.02
N ASP A 34 -3.37 -0.82 -13.67
CA ASP A 34 -3.32 -2.01 -14.50
C ASP A 34 -2.03 -2.78 -14.23
N LEU A 35 -2.14 -3.81 -13.40
CA LEU A 35 -1.06 -4.70 -13.02
C LEU A 35 -1.34 -6.08 -13.59
N ARG A 36 -0.37 -6.64 -14.31
CA ARG A 36 -0.47 -7.94 -15.00
C ARG A 36 0.81 -8.73 -14.77
N ARG A 37 0.72 -10.07 -14.86
CA ARG A 37 1.88 -10.98 -14.78
C ARG A 37 2.65 -10.84 -13.47
N LEU A 38 1.91 -10.79 -12.36
CA LEU A 38 2.44 -10.60 -11.02
C LEU A 38 3.10 -11.89 -10.51
N SER A 39 4.31 -12.22 -10.97
CA SER A 39 5.00 -13.43 -10.51
C SER A 39 5.63 -13.23 -9.13
N GLY A 40 5.35 -14.13 -8.18
CA GLY A 40 6.06 -14.23 -6.90
C GLY A 40 5.61 -13.25 -5.80
N ARG A 41 4.61 -12.39 -6.07
CA ARG A 41 4.01 -11.48 -5.09
C ARG A 41 2.52 -11.78 -4.97
N LEU A 42 1.98 -11.53 -3.79
CA LEU A 42 0.56 -11.49 -3.54
C LEU A 42 0.13 -10.03 -3.39
N LEU A 43 -0.82 -9.60 -4.21
CA LEU A 43 -1.34 -8.24 -4.16
C LEU A 43 -2.74 -8.21 -3.54
N ARG A 44 -3.03 -7.16 -2.81
CA ARG A 44 -4.38 -6.92 -2.30
C ARG A 44 -4.74 -5.45 -2.43
N LEU A 45 -5.73 -5.17 -3.28
CA LEU A 45 -6.34 -3.85 -3.37
C LEU A 45 -7.13 -3.60 -2.09
N SER A 46 -6.99 -2.41 -1.53
CA SER A 46 -7.56 -2.04 -0.25
C SER A 46 -7.98 -0.58 -0.20
N GLU A 47 -8.88 -0.28 0.73
CA GLU A 47 -9.19 1.10 1.15
C GLU A 47 -9.63 2.04 0.01
N ILE A 48 -10.38 1.53 -0.97
CA ILE A 48 -10.89 2.34 -2.08
C ILE A 48 -11.86 3.40 -1.56
N ALA A 49 -11.59 4.65 -1.88
CA ALA A 49 -12.55 5.72 -1.79
C ALA A 49 -12.56 6.57 -3.04
N VAL A 50 -13.72 7.17 -3.25
CA VAL A 50 -14.07 7.81 -4.50
C VAL A 50 -15.04 8.94 -4.21
N GLU A 51 -15.03 9.95 -5.06
CA GLU A 51 -16.10 10.94 -5.08
C GLU A 51 -17.43 10.27 -5.43
N ARG A 52 -18.50 10.63 -4.72
CA ARG A 52 -19.80 9.98 -4.92
C ARG A 52 -20.47 10.53 -6.17
N ASP A 53 -20.71 9.65 -7.12
CA ASP A 53 -21.48 9.96 -8.31
C ASP A 53 -22.27 8.74 -8.80
N ALA A 54 -23.50 8.99 -9.28
CA ALA A 54 -24.38 7.96 -9.83
C ALA A 54 -24.09 7.63 -11.30
N ALA A 55 -23.36 8.49 -12.02
CA ALA A 55 -22.93 8.31 -13.39
C ALA A 55 -21.59 7.57 -13.50
N VAL A 56 -20.82 7.49 -12.41
CA VAL A 56 -19.49 6.88 -12.36
C VAL A 56 -19.54 5.45 -11.81
N GLU A 57 -18.94 4.52 -12.55
CA GLU A 57 -18.76 3.11 -12.22
C GLU A 57 -17.31 2.79 -11.86
N LEU A 58 -17.13 1.97 -10.81
CA LEU A 58 -15.84 1.38 -10.46
C LEU A 58 -15.66 0.05 -11.20
N ARG A 59 -14.64 -0.02 -12.04
CA ARG A 59 -14.26 -1.22 -12.79
C ARG A 59 -13.08 -1.89 -12.13
N ILE A 60 -13.36 -2.93 -11.35
CA ILE A 60 -12.37 -3.67 -10.55
C ILE A 60 -12.31 -5.12 -11.03
N LYS A 61 -11.12 -5.61 -11.38
CA LYS A 61 -10.87 -7.00 -11.80
C LYS A 61 -9.66 -7.58 -11.06
N ASN A 62 -9.80 -8.79 -10.53
CA ASN A 62 -8.72 -9.60 -9.97
C ASN A 62 -8.67 -10.98 -10.63
N ASP A 63 -7.54 -11.30 -11.26
CA ASP A 63 -7.34 -12.60 -11.89
C ASP A 63 -8.51 -12.97 -12.84
N ASP A 64 -9.28 -14.00 -12.50
CA ASP A 64 -10.46 -14.48 -13.23
C ASP A 64 -11.79 -13.90 -12.71
N MET A 65 -11.74 -13.11 -11.64
CA MET A 65 -12.89 -12.49 -10.98
C MET A 65 -12.89 -10.97 -11.20
N GLY A 66 -14.02 -10.36 -10.88
CA GLY A 66 -14.18 -8.93 -10.90
C GLY A 66 -15.54 -8.54 -10.35
N LEU A 67 -15.66 -7.28 -9.93
CA LEU A 67 -16.96 -6.76 -9.55
C LEU A 67 -17.73 -6.39 -10.82
N HIS A 68 -19.00 -6.77 -10.88
CA HIS A 68 -19.82 -6.54 -12.06
C HIS A 68 -20.08 -5.04 -12.26
N SER A 69 -19.55 -4.46 -13.34
CA SER A 69 -19.42 -3.00 -13.51
C SER A 69 -20.74 -2.22 -13.37
N ALA A 70 -21.84 -2.77 -13.91
CA ALA A 70 -23.16 -2.11 -13.89
C ALA A 70 -23.76 -1.88 -12.48
N TYR A 71 -23.20 -2.48 -11.42
CA TYR A 71 -23.70 -2.35 -10.06
C TYR A 71 -22.72 -1.64 -9.11
N ASN A 72 -21.51 -1.31 -9.57
CA ASN A 72 -20.48 -0.68 -8.73
C ASN A 72 -20.46 0.83 -8.92
N LEU A 73 -21.58 1.49 -8.68
CA LEU A 73 -21.68 2.94 -8.81
C LEU A 73 -20.94 3.64 -7.66
N ALA A 74 -20.15 4.66 -7.97
CA ALA A 74 -19.35 5.42 -7.02
C ALA A 74 -20.20 6.01 -5.89
N GLY A 75 -21.45 6.36 -6.17
CA GLY A 75 -22.43 6.81 -5.16
C GLY A 75 -22.64 5.86 -3.99
N GLY A 76 -22.40 4.55 -4.16
CA GLY A 76 -22.50 3.54 -3.12
C GLY A 76 -21.21 3.24 -2.35
N PHE A 77 -20.07 3.80 -2.79
CA PHE A 77 -18.76 3.55 -2.18
C PHE A 77 -18.44 4.56 -1.05
N PHE A 78 -17.29 4.33 -0.40
CA PHE A 78 -16.77 5.24 0.62
C PHE A 78 -16.44 6.59 0.01
N ASP A 79 -17.12 7.61 0.53
CA ASP A 79 -16.96 8.98 0.09
C ASP A 79 -15.61 9.54 0.54
N LEU A 80 -14.93 10.23 -0.37
CA LEU A 80 -13.74 11.01 -0.05
C LEU A 80 -14.04 12.17 0.90
N ALA A 81 -15.25 12.74 0.84
CA ALA A 81 -15.70 13.82 1.71
C ALA A 81 -16.27 13.32 3.06
N SER A 82 -16.24 12.00 3.34
CA SER A 82 -16.77 11.47 4.59
C SER A 82 -15.96 11.95 5.79
N THR A 83 -16.62 12.68 6.69
CA THR A 83 -16.12 13.01 8.03
C THR A 83 -16.45 11.94 9.07
N VAL A 84 -17.27 10.95 8.70
CA VAL A 84 -17.54 9.76 9.52
C VAL A 84 -16.34 8.82 9.37
N SER A 85 -15.70 8.59 10.51
CA SER A 85 -14.48 7.81 10.74
C SER A 85 -13.89 7.03 9.54
N PRO A 86 -12.61 7.28 9.17
CA PRO A 86 -11.94 6.60 8.06
C PRO A 86 -11.74 5.08 8.28
N TYR A 87 -11.99 4.57 9.49
CA TYR A 87 -11.81 3.15 9.85
C TYR A 87 -12.89 2.20 9.31
N ALA A 88 -13.92 2.70 8.62
CA ALA A 88 -15.01 1.87 8.10
C ALA A 88 -14.69 1.22 6.74
N ASN A 89 -13.60 1.61 6.07
CA ASN A 89 -13.29 1.12 4.73
C ASN A 89 -12.65 -0.27 4.74
N ASN A 90 -13.51 -1.29 4.67
CA ASN A 90 -13.10 -2.70 4.70
C ASN A 90 -12.96 -3.33 3.30
N PHE A 91 -12.87 -2.51 2.24
CA PHE A 91 -12.69 -3.07 0.91
C PHE A 91 -11.35 -3.79 0.83
N GLN A 92 -11.38 -5.07 0.48
CA GLN A 92 -10.18 -5.87 0.21
C GLN A 92 -10.44 -6.83 -0.95
N MET A 93 -9.53 -6.85 -1.91
CA MET A 93 -9.60 -7.79 -3.03
C MET A 93 -8.21 -8.31 -3.37
N LEU A 94 -8.05 -9.63 -3.24
CA LEU A 94 -6.79 -10.34 -3.46
C LEU A 94 -6.57 -10.62 -4.95
N ALA A 95 -5.34 -10.49 -5.43
CA ALA A 95 -4.94 -10.82 -6.79
C ALA A 95 -3.58 -11.51 -6.81
N LYS A 96 -3.45 -12.57 -7.62
CA LYS A 96 -2.21 -13.35 -7.79
C LYS A 96 -1.50 -13.11 -9.12
N ASP A 97 -2.21 -12.66 -10.15
CA ASP A 97 -1.70 -12.52 -11.51
C ASP A 97 -2.09 -11.17 -12.13
N ARG A 98 -3.36 -10.79 -11.98
CA ARG A 98 -3.88 -9.53 -12.54
C ARG A 98 -4.65 -8.74 -11.51
N LEU A 99 -4.31 -7.47 -11.37
CA LEU A 99 -5.08 -6.50 -10.59
C LEU A 99 -5.35 -5.26 -11.44
N TYR A 100 -6.62 -4.95 -11.62
CA TYR A 100 -7.05 -3.82 -12.41
C TYR A 100 -8.09 -3.01 -11.64
N TYR A 101 -7.89 -1.69 -11.61
CA TYR A 101 -8.85 -0.72 -11.10
C TYR A 101 -8.89 0.49 -12.02
N ASN A 102 -10.09 0.85 -12.44
CA ASN A 102 -10.31 2.06 -13.22
C ASN A 102 -11.72 2.61 -12.99
N LEU A 103 -11.95 3.83 -13.47
CA LEU A 103 -13.25 4.50 -13.42
C LEU A 103 -13.83 4.64 -14.83
N PHE A 104 -15.13 4.47 -14.94
CA PHE A 104 -15.92 4.70 -16.15
C PHE A 104 -17.06 5.65 -15.82
N SER A 105 -17.33 6.64 -16.66
CA SER A 105 -18.50 7.52 -16.46
C SER A 105 -19.42 7.49 -17.66
N THR A 106 -20.72 7.56 -17.41
CA THR A 106 -21.74 7.81 -18.43
C THR A 106 -21.88 9.30 -18.77
N ALA A 107 -21.32 10.19 -17.94
CA ALA A 107 -21.27 11.64 -18.12
C ALA A 107 -19.82 12.16 -18.22
N GLU A 108 -19.67 13.46 -18.51
CA GLU A 108 -18.37 14.11 -18.48
C GLU A 108 -18.03 14.47 -17.05
N GLU A 109 -16.90 13.99 -16.55
CA GLU A 109 -16.40 14.33 -15.22
C GLU A 109 -15.08 15.07 -15.32
N THR A 110 -14.91 16.13 -14.53
CA THR A 110 -13.66 16.90 -14.47
C THR A 110 -13.03 16.76 -13.09
N ALA A 111 -11.73 16.46 -13.07
CA ALA A 111 -10.94 16.27 -11.86
C ALA A 111 -11.58 15.32 -10.83
N PHE A 112 -12.19 14.23 -11.31
CA PHE A 112 -12.86 13.24 -10.48
C PHE A 112 -11.86 12.48 -9.62
N LYS A 113 -12.11 12.43 -8.30
CA LYS A 113 -11.10 11.99 -7.31
C LYS A 113 -11.28 10.53 -6.89
N THR A 114 -10.15 9.84 -6.68
CA THR A 114 -10.11 8.55 -6.02
C THR A 114 -8.80 8.33 -5.25
N SER A 115 -8.86 7.60 -4.14
CA SER A 115 -7.70 7.07 -3.43
C SER A 115 -7.89 5.60 -3.10
N PHE A 116 -6.79 4.86 -3.00
CA PHE A 116 -6.76 3.45 -2.65
C PHE A 116 -5.36 3.06 -2.16
N GLY A 117 -5.23 1.84 -1.65
CA GLY A 117 -3.94 1.27 -1.29
C GLY A 117 -3.77 -0.13 -1.90
N VAL A 118 -2.55 -0.48 -2.28
CA VAL A 118 -2.18 -1.82 -2.73
C VAL A 118 -1.21 -2.43 -1.75
N TRP A 119 -1.67 -3.44 -1.01
CA TRP A 119 -0.80 -4.29 -0.21
C TRP A 119 0.01 -5.21 -1.12
N VAL A 120 1.30 -5.30 -0.85
CA VAL A 120 2.25 -6.19 -1.52
C VAL A 120 2.89 -7.10 -0.48
N GLN A 121 2.72 -8.41 -0.67
CA GLN A 121 3.27 -9.46 0.19
C GLN A 121 4.08 -10.46 -0.62
N ASN A 122 5.03 -11.13 0.04
CA ASN A 122 5.68 -12.30 -0.55
C ASN A 122 4.78 -13.52 -0.36
N LEU A 123 4.76 -14.43 -1.34
CA LEU A 123 4.05 -15.70 -1.22
C LEU A 123 4.81 -16.66 -0.30
N THR A 124 4.26 -16.92 0.88
CA THR A 124 4.77 -17.96 1.80
C THR A 124 4.30 -19.36 1.38
N VAL A 125 4.86 -20.41 1.98
CA VAL A 125 4.36 -21.78 1.79
C VAL A 125 2.89 -21.88 2.16
N ALA A 126 2.47 -21.27 3.28
CA ALA A 126 1.07 -21.24 3.71
C ALA A 126 0.15 -20.55 2.69
N ASP A 127 0.57 -19.42 2.11
CA ASP A 127 -0.20 -18.72 1.07
C ASP A 127 -0.35 -19.57 -0.18
N LYS A 128 0.74 -20.21 -0.62
CA LYS A 128 0.73 -21.08 -1.80
C LYS A 128 -0.21 -22.27 -1.61
N LEU A 129 -0.18 -22.90 -0.45
CA LEU A 129 -1.09 -23.99 -0.10
C LEU A 129 -2.56 -23.52 -0.11
N LYS A 130 -2.87 -22.38 0.51
CA LYS A 130 -4.22 -21.79 0.50
C LYS A 130 -4.71 -21.46 -0.91
N LEU A 131 -3.83 -20.99 -1.79
CA LEU A 131 -4.17 -20.56 -3.15
C LEU A 131 -4.05 -21.68 -4.19
N GLY A 132 -3.69 -22.91 -3.79
CA GLY A 132 -3.48 -24.04 -4.69
C GLY A 132 -2.28 -23.89 -5.64
N ILE A 133 -1.29 -23.09 -5.28
CA ILE A 133 -0.07 -22.87 -6.05
C ILE A 133 0.91 -24.02 -5.76
N PRO A 134 1.50 -24.68 -6.78
CA PRO A 134 2.46 -25.75 -6.58
C PRO A 134 3.69 -25.30 -5.80
N LEU A 135 4.09 -26.11 -4.80
CA LEU A 135 5.30 -25.90 -4.01
C LEU A 135 6.56 -26.40 -4.73
N THR A 136 7.66 -25.68 -4.58
CA THR A 136 9.01 -26.14 -4.97
C THR A 136 9.49 -27.29 -4.08
N SER A 137 10.57 -27.98 -4.45
CA SER A 137 11.13 -29.08 -3.65
C SER A 137 11.55 -28.64 -2.24
N GLU A 138 12.11 -27.44 -2.12
CA GLU A 138 12.50 -26.85 -0.83
C GLU A 138 11.28 -26.50 0.02
N GLU A 139 10.26 -25.89 -0.59
CA GLU A 139 9.02 -25.53 0.11
C GLU A 139 8.26 -26.75 0.61
N ARG A 140 8.32 -27.88 -0.11
CA ARG A 140 7.76 -29.15 0.34
C ARG A 140 8.53 -29.74 1.52
N ALA A 141 9.84 -29.55 1.58
CA ALA A 141 10.64 -29.99 2.73
C ALA A 141 10.22 -29.21 3.99
N ILE A 142 10.05 -27.89 3.86
CA ILE A 142 9.58 -27.01 4.94
C ILE A 142 8.15 -27.37 5.36
N ASP A 143 7.23 -27.57 4.41
CA ASP A 143 5.86 -28.03 4.71
C ASP A 143 5.86 -29.34 5.51
N LYS A 144 6.69 -30.31 5.10
CA LYS A 144 6.80 -31.60 5.79
C LYS A 144 7.39 -31.48 7.19
N GLU A 145 8.39 -30.62 7.37
CA GLU A 145 9.07 -30.42 8.65
C GLU A 145 8.15 -29.75 9.68
N PHE A 146 7.42 -28.70 9.28
CA PHE A 146 6.58 -27.91 10.19
C PHE A 146 5.09 -28.28 10.15
N GLY A 147 4.65 -29.15 9.23
CA GLY A 147 3.25 -29.56 9.09
C GLY A 147 2.32 -28.40 8.70
N ILE A 148 2.75 -27.58 7.72
CA ILE A 148 2.06 -26.34 7.36
C ILE A 148 0.70 -26.63 6.73
N SER A 149 0.64 -27.62 5.83
CA SER A 149 -0.58 -28.13 5.18
C SER A 149 -1.69 -28.45 6.18
N ASN A 150 -1.38 -29.19 7.26
CA ASN A 150 -2.34 -29.51 8.32
C ASN A 150 -2.89 -28.26 9.03
N THR A 151 -2.07 -27.21 9.13
CA THR A 151 -2.43 -25.96 9.82
C THR A 151 -3.27 -25.06 8.91
N VAL A 152 -2.97 -25.06 7.61
CA VAL A 152 -3.76 -24.39 6.57
C VAL A 152 -5.14 -25.05 6.44
N GLU A 153 -5.23 -26.39 6.43
CA GLU A 153 -6.50 -27.11 6.39
C GLU A 153 -7.40 -26.79 7.59
N LYS A 154 -6.81 -26.57 8.76
CA LYS A 154 -7.52 -26.11 9.98
C LYS A 154 -7.92 -24.64 9.96
N GLY A 155 -7.50 -23.87 8.95
CA GLY A 155 -7.77 -22.44 8.84
C GLY A 155 -6.99 -21.55 9.81
N LEU A 156 -5.87 -22.05 10.37
CA LEU A 156 -5.02 -21.29 11.30
C LEU A 156 -3.93 -20.49 10.58
N LEU A 157 -3.52 -20.94 9.39
CA LEU A 157 -2.55 -20.27 8.52
C LEU A 157 -3.12 -20.07 7.10
N PRO A 158 -2.63 -19.05 6.35
CA PRO A 158 -1.74 -17.97 6.77
C PRO A 158 -2.42 -17.01 7.78
N LEU A 159 -1.62 -16.35 8.62
CA LEU A 159 -2.13 -15.36 9.57
C LEU A 159 -2.75 -14.17 8.82
N PRO A 160 -3.87 -13.59 9.29
CA PRO A 160 -4.37 -12.33 8.76
C PRO A 160 -3.30 -11.23 8.86
N LEU A 161 -3.17 -10.40 7.82
CA LEU A 161 -2.10 -9.38 7.77
C LEU A 161 -2.10 -8.45 9.00
N GLU A 162 -3.27 -8.08 9.51
CA GLU A 162 -3.35 -7.23 10.69
C GLU A 162 -2.71 -7.87 11.92
N GLN A 163 -2.92 -9.17 12.12
CA GLN A 163 -2.28 -9.93 13.20
C GLN A 163 -0.78 -10.06 12.97
N GLN A 164 -0.35 -10.17 11.71
CA GLN A 164 1.05 -10.19 11.34
C GLN A 164 1.73 -8.87 11.71
N ILE A 165 1.15 -7.73 11.31
CA ILE A 165 1.65 -6.40 11.63
C ILE A 165 1.70 -6.19 13.15
N GLU A 166 0.66 -6.59 13.86
CA GLU A 166 0.59 -6.47 15.31
C GLU A 166 1.72 -7.25 16.00
N ARG A 167 1.90 -8.51 15.61
CA ARG A 167 2.89 -9.41 16.24
C ARG A 167 4.32 -9.06 15.88
N GLU A 168 4.59 -8.71 14.63
CA GLU A 168 5.98 -8.53 14.16
C GLU A 168 6.48 -7.09 14.32
N TYR A 169 5.60 -6.10 14.11
CA TYR A 169 5.97 -4.69 14.08
C TYR A 169 5.55 -3.97 15.36
N ARG A 170 4.25 -4.06 15.74
CA ARG A 170 3.73 -3.32 16.91
C ARG A 170 4.31 -3.85 18.22
N SER A 171 4.60 -5.15 18.32
CA SER A 171 5.30 -5.71 19.47
C SER A 171 6.74 -5.20 19.64
N GLN A 172 7.36 -4.71 18.56
CA GLN A 172 8.71 -4.16 18.52
C GLN A 172 8.70 -2.62 18.42
N LEU A 173 7.54 -1.99 18.62
CA LEU A 173 7.36 -0.55 18.51
C LEU A 173 8.11 0.17 19.64
N ILE A 174 8.91 1.16 19.26
CA ILE A 174 9.66 2.02 20.18
C ILE A 174 8.93 3.35 20.33
N SER A 175 8.51 3.95 19.22
CA SER A 175 7.66 5.14 19.22
C SER A 175 6.80 5.21 17.97
N GLU A 176 5.65 5.84 18.10
CA GLU A 176 4.80 6.30 17.01
C GLU A 176 4.75 7.82 17.07
N GLU A 177 5.15 8.48 15.99
CA GLU A 177 5.33 9.93 15.94
C GLU A 177 4.55 10.50 14.76
N THR A 178 3.73 11.51 15.03
CA THR A 178 3.01 12.25 13.99
C THR A 178 3.62 13.63 13.85
N HIS A 179 4.08 13.95 12.65
CA HIS A 179 4.76 15.20 12.33
C HIS A 179 3.81 16.08 11.53
N GLY A 180 3.72 17.35 11.92
CA GLY A 180 3.03 18.39 11.18
C GLY A 180 4.02 19.40 10.62
N ARG A 181 3.87 19.78 9.35
CA ARG A 181 4.65 20.84 8.70
C ARG A 181 3.71 21.78 7.95
N THR A 182 4.10 23.05 7.90
CA THR A 182 3.47 24.09 7.07
C THR A 182 4.53 24.59 6.11
N MET A 183 4.22 24.59 4.81
CA MET A 183 5.18 24.95 3.77
C MET A 183 4.54 25.82 2.70
N ASN A 184 5.32 26.75 2.13
CA ASN A 184 4.94 27.49 0.94
C ASN A 184 5.53 26.78 -0.28
N VAL A 185 4.71 25.92 -0.88
CA VAL A 185 5.08 25.04 -1.98
C VAL A 185 5.03 25.80 -3.30
N THR A 186 5.99 25.54 -4.18
CA THR A 186 6.09 26.19 -5.49
C THR A 186 6.32 25.15 -6.60
N THR A 187 6.69 25.62 -7.80
CA THR A 187 7.01 24.78 -8.97
C THR A 187 8.33 24.04 -8.88
N THR A 188 9.12 24.28 -7.84
CA THR A 188 10.36 23.53 -7.56
C THR A 188 10.09 22.50 -6.48
N SER A 189 10.56 21.27 -6.64
CA SER A 189 10.48 20.24 -5.61
C SER A 189 11.18 20.70 -4.34
N GLN A 190 10.48 20.60 -3.20
CA GLN A 190 10.96 21.00 -1.89
C GLN A 190 10.96 19.80 -0.94
N LEU A 191 12.03 19.66 -0.17
CA LEU A 191 12.12 18.66 0.89
C LEU A 191 11.21 19.06 2.05
N VAL A 192 10.29 18.17 2.43
CA VAL A 192 9.47 18.33 3.63
C VAL A 192 10.30 17.96 4.85
N GLU A 193 10.83 16.75 4.86
CA GLU A 193 11.70 16.23 5.92
C GLU A 193 12.44 14.98 5.44
N THR A 194 13.64 14.77 6.00
CA THR A 194 14.34 13.48 5.94
C THR A 194 14.53 12.97 7.37
N ILE A 195 14.23 11.69 7.58
CA ILE A 195 14.26 11.05 8.89
C ILE A 195 15.19 9.85 8.80
N TYR A 196 16.03 9.70 9.81
CA TYR A 196 17.00 8.61 9.93
C TYR A 196 16.66 7.73 11.15
N PRO A 197 16.61 6.39 11.02
CA PRO A 197 16.48 5.51 12.17
C PRO A 197 17.77 5.50 12.99
N ARG A 198 17.64 5.14 14.28
CA ARG A 198 18.82 4.85 15.12
C ARG A 198 19.35 3.45 14.83
N ALA A 199 20.58 3.18 15.26
CA ALA A 199 21.18 1.85 15.15
C ALA A 199 20.27 0.76 15.74
N GLY A 200 20.03 -0.31 14.97
CA GLY A 200 19.14 -1.42 15.36
C GLY A 200 17.64 -1.12 15.23
N GLN A 201 17.27 0.00 14.62
CA GLN A 201 15.88 0.38 14.34
C GLN A 201 15.66 0.54 12.84
N PHE A 202 14.41 0.59 12.44
CA PHE A 202 13.97 1.03 11.12
C PHE A 202 12.70 1.88 11.25
N LEU A 203 12.36 2.60 10.19
CA LEU A 203 11.19 3.46 10.12
C LEU A 203 10.09 2.77 9.32
N VAL A 204 8.82 3.05 9.65
CA VAL A 204 7.68 2.69 8.80
C VAL A 204 6.78 3.92 8.66
N LEU A 205 6.60 4.42 7.45
CA LEU A 205 5.57 5.41 7.16
C LEU A 205 4.21 4.72 7.12
N THR A 206 3.27 5.17 7.95
CA THR A 206 1.95 4.52 8.07
C THR A 206 0.80 5.36 7.57
N LYS A 207 0.93 6.69 7.62
CA LYS A 207 -0.15 7.62 7.30
C LYS A 207 0.41 8.89 6.68
N LEU A 208 -0.34 9.44 5.73
CA LEU A 208 -0.05 10.71 5.07
C LEU A 208 -1.36 11.49 4.86
N ALA A 209 -1.37 12.77 5.18
CA ALA A 209 -2.46 13.69 4.89
C ALA A 209 -1.89 15.06 4.51
N ALA A 210 -2.54 15.76 3.60
CA ALA A 210 -2.12 17.10 3.22
C ALA A 210 -3.32 17.94 2.80
N THR A 211 -3.15 19.26 2.78
CA THR A 211 -4.16 20.19 2.27
C THR A 211 -4.54 19.83 0.83
N ALA A 212 -5.84 19.61 0.59
CA ALA A 212 -6.34 19.23 -0.73
C ALA A 212 -6.04 20.28 -1.82
N GLY A 213 -6.19 21.57 -1.48
CA GLY A 213 -6.10 22.67 -2.42
C GLY A 213 -7.20 22.62 -3.48
N ILE A 214 -6.91 23.12 -4.68
CA ILE A 214 -7.74 22.92 -5.88
C ILE A 214 -6.98 22.11 -6.94
N ALA A 215 -7.70 21.48 -7.87
CA ALA A 215 -7.11 20.68 -8.95
C ALA A 215 -5.98 21.43 -9.70
N ALA A 216 -6.17 22.75 -9.95
CA ALA A 216 -5.18 23.59 -10.62
C ALA A 216 -3.88 23.80 -9.83
N ASN A 217 -3.88 23.64 -8.49
CA ASN A 217 -2.64 23.68 -7.73
C ASN A 217 -1.75 22.48 -8.03
N ASN A 218 -2.31 21.35 -8.47
CA ASN A 218 -1.62 20.10 -8.80
C ASN A 218 -0.48 19.79 -7.81
N ILE A 219 -0.82 19.82 -6.52
CA ILE A 219 0.09 19.47 -5.44
C ILE A 219 0.42 17.99 -5.59
N ARG A 220 1.69 17.63 -5.46
CA ARG A 220 2.19 16.26 -5.59
C ARG A 220 3.19 15.99 -4.49
N ILE A 221 3.01 14.86 -3.81
CA ILE A 221 3.93 14.37 -2.78
C ILE A 221 4.66 13.16 -3.34
N SER A 222 5.97 13.14 -3.15
CA SER A 222 6.81 11.97 -3.44
C SER A 222 7.43 11.45 -2.15
N ILE A 223 7.54 10.13 -2.06
CA ILE A 223 8.11 9.40 -0.93
C ILE A 223 9.37 8.70 -1.44
N SER A 224 10.51 9.01 -0.84
CA SER A 224 11.76 8.30 -1.05
C SER A 224 12.09 7.47 0.18
N ARG A 225 12.69 6.30 -0.02
CA ARG A 225 13.20 5.47 1.07
C ARG A 225 14.55 4.89 0.71
N ASP A 226 15.46 4.85 1.67
CA ASP A 226 16.80 4.28 1.51
C ASP A 226 17.44 4.78 0.21
N THR A 227 17.93 3.88 -0.64
CA THR A 227 18.51 4.24 -1.94
C THR A 227 17.48 4.39 -3.08
N ASP A 228 16.18 4.21 -2.80
CA ASP A 228 15.10 4.36 -3.76
C ASP A 228 14.49 5.76 -3.70
N ALA A 229 15.12 6.68 -4.43
CA ALA A 229 14.54 7.99 -4.69
C ALA A 229 13.20 7.86 -5.43
N ASP A 230 12.21 8.67 -5.07
CA ASP A 230 10.92 8.71 -5.73
C ASP A 230 10.28 7.32 -5.79
N TYR A 231 10.29 6.62 -4.66
CA TYR A 231 9.72 5.27 -4.52
C TYR A 231 8.21 5.30 -4.81
N ILE A 232 7.49 6.23 -4.17
CA ILE A 232 6.13 6.62 -4.55
C ILE A 232 6.19 8.03 -5.10
N THR A 233 5.53 8.27 -6.23
CA THR A 233 5.51 9.58 -6.91
C THR A 233 4.09 10.04 -7.12
N ASP A 234 3.94 11.35 -7.29
CA ASP A 234 2.73 11.99 -7.78
C ASP A 234 1.46 11.70 -6.95
N LEU A 235 1.59 11.43 -5.64
CA LEU A 235 0.44 11.37 -4.74
C LEU A 235 -0.22 12.73 -4.72
N LYS A 236 -1.47 12.83 -5.18
CA LYS A 236 -2.16 14.10 -5.34
C LYS A 236 -3.03 14.38 -4.11
N PRO A 237 -2.65 15.35 -3.24
CA PRO A 237 -3.44 15.69 -2.07
C PRO A 237 -4.86 16.08 -2.38
N TYR A 238 -5.17 16.55 -3.58
CA TYR A 238 -6.54 16.88 -3.97
C TYR A 238 -7.52 15.71 -3.86
N ALA A 239 -7.04 14.46 -3.96
CA ALA A 239 -7.83 13.25 -3.79
C ALA A 239 -7.81 12.70 -2.36
N ILE A 240 -7.24 13.46 -1.43
CA ILE A 240 -7.24 13.24 0.02
C ILE A 240 -7.51 14.60 0.72
N ASP A 241 -7.52 14.65 2.04
CA ASP A 241 -7.62 15.92 2.77
C ASP A 241 -6.94 15.79 4.13
N LEU A 242 -6.75 16.88 4.87
CA LEU A 242 -6.18 16.87 6.22
C LEU A 242 -6.99 16.02 7.21
N GLU A 243 -8.30 15.97 7.02
CA GLU A 243 -9.21 15.19 7.85
C GLU A 243 -9.22 13.70 7.46
N ARG A 244 -8.65 13.35 6.29
CA ARG A 244 -8.59 11.98 5.79
C ARG A 244 -7.16 11.55 5.53
N GLU A 245 -6.67 10.69 6.41
CA GLU A 245 -5.35 10.08 6.26
C GLU A 245 -5.37 9.01 5.17
N LEU A 246 -4.40 9.09 4.26
CA LEU A 246 -4.07 8.04 3.33
C LEU A 246 -3.20 7.02 4.06
N SER A 247 -3.73 5.82 4.24
CA SER A 247 -2.98 4.72 4.85
C SER A 247 -1.88 4.26 3.89
N CYS A 248 -0.72 4.03 4.46
CA CYS A 248 0.41 3.41 3.79
C CYS A 248 1.15 2.52 4.79
N PHE A 249 2.12 1.77 4.30
CA PHE A 249 2.99 0.96 5.16
C PHE A 249 4.28 0.78 4.38
N ILE A 250 5.18 1.74 4.53
CA ILE A 250 6.42 1.82 3.76
C ILE A 250 7.58 1.75 4.74
N PRO A 251 8.20 0.56 4.92
CA PRO A 251 9.40 0.42 5.72
C PRO A 251 10.61 1.05 5.04
N ALA A 252 11.52 1.60 5.84
CA ALA A 252 12.80 2.16 5.43
C ALA A 252 13.87 1.86 6.48
N LEU A 253 15.01 1.28 6.08
CA LEU A 253 16.06 0.80 6.99
C LEU A 253 17.10 1.85 7.36
N SER A 254 17.28 2.87 6.52
CA SER A 254 18.37 3.83 6.58
C SER A 254 17.91 5.27 6.45
N GLU A 255 16.94 5.57 5.57
CA GLU A 255 16.35 6.92 5.49
C GLU A 255 14.94 6.91 4.90
N LEU A 256 14.10 7.83 5.36
CA LEU A 256 12.80 8.11 4.79
C LEU A 256 12.70 9.61 4.51
N SER A 257 12.39 9.98 3.26
CA SER A 257 12.27 11.38 2.85
C SER A 257 10.95 11.64 2.16
N LEU A 258 10.37 12.80 2.46
CA LEU A 258 9.15 13.29 1.82
C LEU A 258 9.49 14.57 1.03
N ASN A 259 9.08 14.61 -0.23
CA ASN A 259 9.21 15.78 -1.09
C ASN A 259 7.84 16.25 -1.55
N ILE A 260 7.70 17.55 -1.78
CA ILE A 260 6.45 18.16 -2.23
C ILE A 260 6.70 19.19 -3.33
N ILE A 261 5.80 19.24 -4.30
CA ILE A 261 5.82 20.19 -5.41
C ILE A 261 4.39 20.60 -5.76
N ALA A 262 4.20 21.79 -6.32
CA ALA A 262 2.90 22.28 -6.80
C ALA A 262 3.06 22.96 -8.17
N ALA A 263 1.96 23.22 -8.87
CA ALA A 263 1.96 23.97 -10.13
C ALA A 263 2.12 25.49 -9.94
N GLY A 264 1.97 25.98 -8.71
CA GLY A 264 2.11 27.39 -8.36
C GLY A 264 2.28 27.58 -6.86
N ALA A 265 2.50 28.82 -6.42
CA ALA A 265 2.67 29.13 -5.02
C ALA A 265 1.40 28.81 -4.21
N VAL A 266 1.51 27.92 -3.23
CA VAL A 266 0.40 27.53 -2.35
C VAL A 266 0.92 27.15 -0.97
N THR A 267 0.23 27.58 0.08
CA THR A 267 0.53 27.14 1.45
C THR A 267 -0.11 25.77 1.67
N VAL A 268 0.71 24.80 2.04
CA VAL A 268 0.28 23.41 2.28
C VAL A 268 0.62 23.04 3.72
N TYR A 269 -0.38 22.51 4.41
CA TYR A 269 -0.21 21.77 5.65
C TYR A 269 -0.08 20.29 5.29
N ILE A 270 0.92 19.63 5.84
CA ILE A 270 1.16 18.20 5.65
C ILE A 270 1.33 17.54 7.01
N ARG A 271 0.67 16.40 7.18
CA ARG A 271 0.76 15.52 8.35
C ARG A 271 1.17 14.14 7.89
N TYR A 272 2.10 13.52 8.61
CA TYR A 272 2.46 12.14 8.37
C TYR A 272 2.82 11.45 9.68
N THR A 273 2.59 10.14 9.72
CA THR A 273 2.88 9.32 10.91
C THR A 273 3.92 8.28 10.57
N ILE A 274 4.93 8.17 11.44
CA ILE A 274 5.99 7.17 11.35
C ILE A 274 6.00 6.29 12.60
N LEU A 275 6.32 5.02 12.40
CA LEU A 275 6.69 4.10 13.45
C LEU A 275 8.21 3.97 13.49
N LYS A 276 8.79 3.98 14.68
CA LYS A 276 10.17 3.56 14.92
C LYS A 276 10.12 2.18 15.54
N VAL A 277 10.64 1.18 14.83
CA VAL A 277 10.50 -0.23 15.21
C VAL A 277 11.89 -0.84 15.38
N LYS A 278 12.05 -1.70 16.38
CA LYS A 278 13.28 -2.46 16.57
C LYS A 278 13.41 -3.50 15.43
N LEU A 279 14.58 -3.54 14.79
CA LEU A 279 14.86 -4.49 13.72
C LEU A 279 15.19 -5.86 14.31
N SER A 280 14.18 -6.73 14.44
CA SER A 280 14.32 -8.09 14.95
C SER A 280 14.91 -9.04 13.90
N ASN A 281 15.46 -10.20 14.32
CA ASN A 281 15.98 -11.20 13.38
C ASN A 281 14.89 -11.77 12.46
N LEU A 282 13.65 -11.87 12.94
CA LEU A 282 12.49 -12.25 12.13
C LEU A 282 12.30 -11.25 10.98
N LEU A 283 12.25 -9.95 11.29
CA LEU A 283 12.10 -8.91 10.27
C LEU A 283 13.30 -8.84 9.34
N ARG A 284 14.53 -9.06 9.83
CA ARG A 284 15.72 -9.17 8.98
C ARG A 284 15.62 -10.31 7.99
N CYS A 285 15.11 -11.48 8.39
CA CYS A 285 14.85 -12.60 7.48
C CYS A 285 13.77 -12.23 6.46
N ARG A 286 12.65 -11.64 6.92
CA ARG A 286 11.53 -11.25 6.05
C ARG A 286 11.93 -10.21 5.00
N PHE A 287 12.79 -9.26 5.37
CA PHE A 287 13.33 -8.23 4.50
C PHE A 287 14.49 -8.70 3.62
N GLY A 288 14.92 -9.96 3.75
CA GLY A 288 16.04 -10.51 2.99
C GLY A 288 17.39 -9.89 3.35
N VAL A 289 17.50 -9.27 4.53
CA VAL A 289 18.73 -8.63 5.05
C VAL A 289 19.58 -9.62 5.86
N MET A 290 19.02 -10.78 6.19
CA MET A 290 19.69 -11.88 6.87
C MET A 290 19.56 -13.15 6.03
N SER A 291 20.67 -13.81 5.77
CA SER A 291 20.71 -15.09 5.07
C SER A 291 20.26 -16.25 5.97
N ARG A 292 19.95 -17.39 5.35
CA ARG A 292 19.55 -18.61 6.08
C ARG A 292 20.61 -19.08 7.08
N ASP A 293 21.89 -19.00 6.71
CA ASP A 293 23.01 -19.46 7.56
C ASP A 293 23.27 -18.53 8.76
N GLU A 294 22.93 -17.24 8.63
CA GLU A 294 23.04 -16.26 9.71
C GLU A 294 21.83 -16.28 10.65
N ALA A 295 20.71 -16.85 10.20
CA ALA A 295 19.47 -16.88 10.96
C ALA A 295 19.58 -17.82 12.17
N PRO A 296 19.14 -17.40 13.36
CA PRO A 296 19.19 -18.25 14.54
C PRO A 296 18.16 -19.38 14.43
N GLY A 297 18.62 -20.63 14.52
CA GLY A 297 17.76 -21.81 14.55
C GLY A 297 16.92 -21.95 13.27
N ASP A 298 15.62 -22.12 13.43
CA ASP A 298 14.67 -22.37 12.33
C ASP A 298 13.89 -21.11 11.90
N VAL A 299 14.33 -19.92 12.30
CA VAL A 299 13.61 -18.65 12.05
C VAL A 299 13.43 -18.39 10.56
N TYR A 300 14.46 -18.62 9.74
CA TYR A 300 14.39 -18.38 8.30
C TYR A 300 13.30 -19.25 7.64
N ASP A 301 13.31 -20.54 7.94
CA ASP A 301 12.37 -21.50 7.36
C ASP A 301 10.94 -21.28 7.84
N LYS A 302 10.76 -20.83 9.09
CA LYS A 302 9.45 -20.43 9.62
C LYS A 302 8.89 -19.17 8.97
N VAL A 303 9.74 -18.19 8.64
CA VAL A 303 9.34 -16.98 7.89
C VAL A 303 8.93 -17.35 6.46
N LEU A 304 9.71 -18.20 5.80
CA LEU A 304 9.38 -18.71 4.45
C LEU A 304 8.09 -19.57 4.48
N GLY A 305 7.91 -20.35 5.54
CA GLY A 305 6.72 -21.16 5.80
C GLY A 305 5.45 -20.35 6.06
N GLY A 306 5.58 -19.08 6.47
CA GLY A 306 4.45 -18.23 6.86
C GLY A 306 3.90 -18.55 8.26
N ILE A 307 4.72 -19.16 9.11
CA ILE A 307 4.40 -19.50 10.51
C ILE A 307 4.78 -18.35 11.45
N LEU A 308 5.89 -17.69 11.10
CA LEU A 308 6.42 -16.48 11.73
C LEU A 308 6.43 -15.33 10.73
#